data_AF-A0A0F9UAZ4-F1
#
_entry.id   AF-A0A0F9UAZ4-F1
#
_cell.length_a   1.000
_cell.length_b   1.000
_cell.length_c   1.000
_cell.angle_alpha   90.00
_cell.angle_beta   90.00
_cell.angle_gamma   90.00
#
_symmetry.space_group_name_H-M   'P 1'
#
loop_
_entity.id
_entity.type
_entity.pdbx_description
1 polymer ?
#
loop_
_entity_poly.entity_id
_entity_poly.type
_entity_poly.pdbx_seq_one_letter_code
_entity_poly.pdbx_strand_id
1 'polypeptide(L)'
;VTVDNNTTGNVTLEVFLFPAAGNTLGTISATATGSIIAWGAQLENAAFPLSYISTTTAAVTRSLDVAGTTDVTWFNQSEGTILVEVTHLALVGTADYLIQIDDGGSSDRIFLITDTNDKTTLNTTNSSGDNGSSVVDVVVVAGTSFKAIGAFAQDDVVAGKDGVLDATPDTTADFPTADALTTVRIGDSHAGDRTVNGTIAKIRYWHVHKEDNFLINRTN
;
A
#
# COMPACT_ATOMS: atom_id res chain seq x y z
N VAL A 1 24.49 2.44 -22.24
CA VAL A 1 25.45 3.44 -22.74
C VAL A 1 26.70 2.68 -23.14
N THR A 2 26.86 2.40 -24.43
CA THR A 2 28.09 1.79 -24.96
C THR A 2 28.91 2.94 -25.53
N VAL A 3 30.13 3.12 -25.05
CA VAL A 3 30.97 4.27 -25.37
C VAL A 3 32.03 3.83 -26.37
N ASP A 4 31.92 4.28 -27.60
CA ASP A 4 33.05 4.33 -28.53
C ASP A 4 33.51 5.79 -28.63
N ASN A 5 34.73 6.06 -28.14
CA ASN A 5 35.36 7.38 -28.18
C ASN A 5 36.24 7.47 -29.43
N ASN A 6 35.83 8.26 -30.44
CA ASN A 6 36.48 8.35 -31.75
C ASN A 6 37.40 9.58 -31.92
N THR A 7 37.91 10.17 -30.83
CA THR A 7 38.87 11.30 -30.83
C THR A 7 38.53 12.55 -31.65
N THR A 8 37.34 12.64 -32.25
CA THR A 8 36.83 13.87 -32.89
C THR A 8 35.96 14.72 -31.96
N GLY A 9 35.83 14.29 -30.69
CA GLY A 9 35.01 14.96 -29.69
C GLY A 9 33.53 14.79 -30.00
N ASN A 10 32.77 14.29 -29.04
CA ASN A 10 31.32 14.35 -29.14
C ASN A 10 30.92 15.84 -29.08
N VAL A 11 30.70 16.47 -30.24
CA VAL A 11 30.41 17.92 -30.34
C VAL A 11 28.92 18.24 -30.13
N THR A 12 28.07 17.23 -30.02
CA THR A 12 26.63 17.40 -29.88
C THR A 12 26.16 16.89 -28.52
N LEU A 13 25.74 17.83 -27.67
CA LEU A 13 24.83 17.56 -26.55
C LEU A 13 23.41 17.84 -27.07
N GLU A 14 22.60 16.80 -27.19
CA GLU A 14 21.19 16.94 -27.56
C GLU A 14 20.36 17.10 -26.29
N VAL A 15 19.76 18.29 -26.11
CA VAL A 15 18.84 18.58 -25.00
C VAL A 15 17.42 18.56 -25.54
N PHE A 16 16.62 17.59 -25.11
CA PHE A 16 15.21 17.49 -25.44
C PHE A 16 14.37 18.23 -24.40
N LEU A 17 13.59 19.22 -24.82
CA LEU A 17 12.57 19.88 -23.99
C LEU A 17 11.18 19.44 -24.46
N PHE A 18 10.36 18.98 -23.52
CA PHE A 18 8.97 18.59 -23.79
C PHE A 18 8.02 19.65 -23.22
N PRO A 19 7.12 20.25 -24.02
CA PRO A 19 6.10 21.14 -23.48
C PRO A 19 5.03 20.38 -22.69
N ALA A 20 4.36 21.08 -21.77
CA ALA A 20 3.10 20.61 -21.21
C ALA A 20 2.08 20.33 -22.32
N ALA A 21 1.26 19.28 -22.14
CA ALA A 21 0.27 18.85 -23.12
C ALA A 21 -0.58 20.02 -23.63
N GLY A 22 -0.63 20.19 -24.96
CA GLY A 22 -1.38 21.27 -25.63
C GLY A 22 -0.57 22.52 -25.97
N ASN A 23 0.70 22.62 -25.58
CA ASN A 23 1.60 23.68 -26.04
C ASN A 23 2.54 23.16 -27.14
N THR A 24 2.65 23.88 -28.25
CA THR A 24 3.71 23.64 -29.24
C THR A 24 4.91 24.50 -28.85
N LEU A 25 6.05 23.88 -28.52
CA LEU A 25 7.31 24.63 -28.49
C LEU A 25 7.64 25.00 -29.94
N GLY A 26 7.82 26.30 -30.21
CA GLY A 26 8.45 26.73 -31.45
C GLY A 26 9.90 26.23 -31.54
N THR A 27 10.58 26.52 -32.64
CA THR A 27 12.02 26.28 -32.75
C THR A 27 12.76 27.12 -31.72
N ILE A 28 13.35 26.48 -30.71
CA ILE A 28 14.30 27.13 -29.80
C ILE A 28 15.69 26.89 -30.37
N SER A 29 16.24 27.90 -31.04
CA SER A 29 17.64 27.90 -31.45
C SER A 29 18.41 28.83 -30.50
N ALA A 30 19.24 28.24 -29.64
CA ALA A 30 20.13 28.99 -28.78
C ALA A 30 21.57 28.74 -29.23
N THR A 31 22.23 29.78 -29.77
CA THR A 31 23.67 29.75 -30.03
C THR A 31 24.40 30.22 -28.77
N ALA A 32 24.99 29.30 -28.02
CA ALA A 32 25.81 29.64 -26.87
C ALA A 32 27.28 29.77 -27.29
N THR A 33 27.91 30.91 -26.99
CA THR A 33 29.37 31.06 -27.04
C THR A 33 29.91 30.82 -25.61
N GLY A 34 30.17 29.56 -25.25
CA GLY A 34 30.57 29.17 -23.89
C GLY A 34 30.03 27.78 -23.47
N SER A 35 29.93 27.54 -22.17
CA SER A 35 29.38 26.29 -21.62
C SER A 35 27.87 26.38 -21.43
N ILE A 36 27.15 25.32 -21.78
CA ILE A 36 25.73 25.13 -21.42
C ILE A 36 25.70 24.32 -20.13
N ILE A 37 25.11 24.87 -19.07
CA ILE A 37 24.88 24.16 -17.80
C ILE A 37 23.39 23.82 -17.71
N ALA A 38 23.08 22.54 -17.85
CA ALA A 38 21.77 21.99 -17.50
C ALA A 38 21.84 21.42 -16.08
N TRP A 39 20.94 21.84 -15.20
CA TRP A 39 20.89 21.40 -13.80
C TRP A 39 19.43 21.15 -13.40
N GLY A 40 19.23 20.26 -12.43
CA GLY A 40 17.90 19.97 -11.89
C GLY A 40 17.00 19.11 -12.77
N ALA A 41 17.52 18.38 -13.76
CA ALA A 41 16.71 17.41 -14.52
C ALA A 41 16.49 16.13 -13.70
N GLN A 42 15.25 15.61 -13.71
CA GLN A 42 14.91 14.29 -13.18
C GLN A 42 14.66 13.34 -14.34
N LEU A 43 15.46 12.28 -14.45
CA LEU A 43 15.22 11.21 -15.41
C LEU A 43 14.21 10.25 -14.82
N GLU A 44 13.02 10.19 -15.42
CA GLU A 44 11.97 9.26 -15.02
C GLU A 44 11.79 8.20 -16.08
N ASN A 45 11.89 6.94 -15.69
CA ASN A 45 11.51 5.81 -16.55
C ASN A 45 10.06 5.41 -16.25
N ALA A 46 9.13 6.34 -16.44
CA ALA A 46 7.71 6.17 -16.18
C ALA A 46 6.88 6.59 -17.40
N ALA A 47 5.68 6.02 -17.54
CA ALA A 47 4.77 6.33 -18.64
C ALA A 47 4.15 7.75 -18.54
N PHE A 48 4.36 8.43 -17.41
CA PHE A 48 3.85 9.77 -17.12
C PHE A 48 4.82 10.50 -16.19
N PRO A 49 4.90 11.85 -16.26
CA PRO A 49 5.75 12.62 -15.39
C PRO A 49 5.28 12.53 -13.93
N LEU A 50 6.20 12.19 -13.03
CA LEU A 50 6.00 12.19 -11.59
C LEU A 50 6.38 13.55 -10.99
N SER A 51 6.15 13.71 -9.69
CA SER A 51 6.58 14.93 -8.98
C SER A 51 8.09 15.06 -8.97
N TYR A 52 8.60 16.26 -9.23
CA TYR A 52 10.01 16.58 -9.15
C TYR A 52 10.55 16.40 -7.71
N ILE A 53 11.60 15.60 -7.57
CA ILE A 53 12.40 15.38 -6.37
C ILE A 53 13.66 16.23 -6.51
N SER A 54 13.67 17.37 -5.82
CA SER A 54 14.82 18.26 -5.85
C SER A 54 16.05 17.56 -5.28
N THR A 55 17.11 17.46 -6.08
CA THR A 55 18.42 17.01 -5.63
C THR A 55 19.39 18.20 -5.62
N THR A 56 20.28 18.25 -4.62
CA THR A 56 21.31 19.30 -4.53
C THR A 56 22.69 18.68 -4.79
N THR A 57 23.22 17.92 -3.84
CA THR A 57 24.57 17.31 -3.90
C THR A 57 24.56 15.78 -3.86
N ALA A 58 23.42 15.16 -3.57
CA ALA A 58 23.28 13.70 -3.51
C ALA A 58 21.94 13.26 -4.10
N ALA A 59 21.89 12.02 -4.56
CA ALA A 59 20.64 11.37 -4.92
C ALA A 59 19.74 11.27 -3.67
N VAL A 60 18.49 11.72 -3.79
CA VAL A 60 17.47 11.59 -2.76
C VAL A 60 16.46 10.57 -3.26
N THR A 61 16.22 9.51 -2.50
CA THR A 61 15.11 8.58 -2.75
C THR A 61 13.84 9.15 -2.12
N ARG A 62 12.69 8.96 -2.79
CA ARG A 62 11.40 9.30 -2.19
C ARG A 62 11.17 8.38 -0.99
N SER A 63 10.92 8.96 0.18
CA SER A 63 10.48 8.20 1.35
C SER A 63 9.14 7.53 1.08
N LEU A 64 8.90 6.42 1.76
CA LEU A 64 7.58 5.80 1.76
C LEU A 64 6.53 6.79 2.28
N ASP A 65 5.36 6.81 1.67
CA ASP A 65 4.23 7.56 2.20
C ASP A 65 3.63 6.76 3.36
N VAL A 66 3.87 7.20 4.59
CA VAL A 66 3.35 6.56 5.80
C VAL A 66 2.00 7.17 6.15
N ALA A 67 0.92 6.40 5.97
CA ALA A 67 -0.44 6.81 6.30
C ALA A 67 -0.91 6.11 7.58
N GLY A 68 -1.35 6.87 8.58
CA GLY A 68 -1.79 6.32 9.86
C GLY A 68 -2.22 7.41 10.84
N THR A 69 -2.75 7.01 11.99
CA THR A 69 -3.14 7.91 13.08
C THR A 69 -3.07 7.21 14.42
N THR A 70 -2.79 7.96 15.48
CA THR A 70 -2.94 7.51 16.87
C THR A 70 -4.25 7.97 17.50
N ASP A 71 -5.06 8.75 16.78
CA ASP A 71 -6.44 9.04 17.16
C ASP A 71 -7.35 7.89 16.72
N VAL A 72 -7.58 6.97 17.66
CA VAL A 72 -8.42 5.78 17.49
C VAL A 72 -9.65 5.79 18.40
N THR A 73 -10.08 6.99 18.83
CA THR A 73 -11.25 7.16 19.71
C THR A 73 -12.57 6.64 19.11
N TRP A 74 -12.60 6.46 17.78
CA TRP A 74 -13.72 5.89 17.01
C TRP A 74 -13.70 4.36 16.93
N PHE A 75 -12.60 3.72 17.31
CA PHE A 75 -12.38 2.30 17.12
C PHE A 75 -13.01 1.49 18.25
N ASN A 76 -13.83 0.50 17.87
CA ASN A 76 -14.29 -0.56 18.76
C ASN A 76 -13.34 -1.76 18.62
N GLN A 77 -12.62 -2.06 19.70
CA GLN A 77 -11.64 -3.15 19.72
C GLN A 77 -12.28 -4.51 19.98
N SER A 78 -13.46 -4.57 20.62
CA SER A 78 -14.14 -5.83 20.94
C SER A 78 -14.83 -6.46 19.74
N GLU A 79 -15.17 -5.65 18.72
CA GLU A 79 -15.77 -6.12 17.49
C GLU A 79 -15.67 -5.07 16.37
N GLY A 80 -15.76 -5.51 15.12
CA GLY A 80 -15.80 -4.61 14.00
C GLY A 80 -15.82 -5.27 12.63
N THR A 81 -15.88 -4.44 11.61
CA THR A 81 -15.73 -4.86 10.21
C THR A 81 -14.93 -3.82 9.44
N ILE A 82 -13.92 -4.27 8.69
CA ILE A 82 -13.03 -3.44 7.90
C ILE A 82 -13.10 -3.89 6.44
N LEU A 83 -13.44 -2.97 5.54
CA LEU A 83 -13.38 -3.17 4.08
C LEU A 83 -12.25 -2.33 3.51
N VAL A 84 -11.42 -2.94 2.66
CA VAL A 84 -10.38 -2.27 1.89
C VAL A 84 -10.56 -2.58 0.40
N GLU A 85 -10.55 -1.55 -0.43
CA GLU A 85 -10.48 -1.66 -1.89
C GLU A 85 -9.06 -1.31 -2.31
N VAL A 86 -8.36 -2.28 -2.92
CA VAL A 86 -6.92 -2.19 -3.16
C VAL A 86 -6.56 -2.79 -4.52
N THR A 87 -5.45 -2.32 -5.08
CA THR A 87 -4.77 -2.89 -6.24
C THR A 87 -3.28 -3.02 -5.90
N HIS A 88 -2.74 -4.24 -5.90
CA HIS A 88 -1.28 -4.44 -5.87
C HIS A 88 -0.73 -4.25 -7.29
N LEU A 89 0.34 -3.49 -7.47
CA LEU A 89 1.07 -3.40 -8.73
C LEU A 89 1.99 -4.60 -8.94
N ALA A 90 2.50 -5.16 -7.83
CA ALA A 90 3.27 -6.39 -7.82
C ALA A 90 3.05 -7.13 -6.51
N LEU A 91 3.14 -8.46 -6.55
CA LEU A 91 3.13 -9.34 -5.39
C LEU A 91 4.58 -9.77 -5.16
N VAL A 92 5.12 -9.50 -3.97
CA VAL A 92 6.57 -9.62 -3.68
C VAL A 92 6.91 -10.82 -2.80
N GLY A 93 5.95 -11.69 -2.50
CA GLY A 93 6.13 -12.93 -1.73
C GLY A 93 6.26 -12.73 -0.21
N THR A 94 6.26 -11.49 0.27
CA THR A 94 5.99 -11.12 1.66
C THR A 94 4.53 -10.72 1.80
N ALA A 95 3.93 -10.89 2.98
CA ALA A 95 2.58 -10.34 3.15
C ALA A 95 2.63 -8.81 3.19
N ASP A 96 1.64 -8.19 2.55
CA ASP A 96 1.44 -6.75 2.49
C ASP A 96 0.28 -6.37 3.43
N TYR A 97 0.51 -5.38 4.30
CA TYR A 97 -0.51 -4.89 5.22
C TYR A 97 -1.43 -3.90 4.55
N LEU A 98 -2.69 -4.29 4.30
CA LEU A 98 -3.69 -3.37 3.74
C LEU A 98 -4.07 -2.33 4.79
N ILE A 99 -4.28 -2.79 6.02
CA ILE A 99 -4.53 -1.97 7.20
C ILE A 99 -4.17 -2.77 8.46
N GLN A 100 -3.55 -2.10 9.42
CA GLN A 100 -3.26 -2.62 10.75
C GLN A 100 -3.81 -1.65 11.79
N ILE A 101 -4.35 -2.19 12.86
CA ILE A 101 -4.65 -1.48 14.09
C ILE A 101 -3.84 -2.19 15.18
N ASP A 102 -3.00 -1.47 15.93
CA ASP A 102 -2.03 -2.02 16.88
C ASP A 102 -1.90 -1.18 18.15
N ASP A 103 -1.29 -1.75 19.17
CA ASP A 103 -0.91 -1.13 20.45
C ASP A 103 0.30 -0.18 20.34
N GLY A 104 0.78 0.12 19.14
CA GLY A 104 2.06 0.78 18.89
C GLY A 104 3.22 -0.22 18.74
N GLY A 105 2.94 -1.52 18.77
CA GLY A 105 3.88 -2.63 18.70
C GLY A 105 3.42 -3.76 17.77
N SER A 106 3.95 -4.97 18.01
CA SER A 106 3.60 -6.19 17.27
C SER A 106 2.85 -7.23 18.11
N SER A 107 2.55 -6.90 19.36
CA SER A 107 1.98 -7.82 20.34
C SER A 107 0.47 -7.93 20.16
N ASP A 108 -0.23 -6.80 20.24
CA ASP A 108 -1.69 -6.73 20.20
C ASP A 108 -2.14 -5.99 18.94
N ARG A 109 -2.81 -6.70 18.03
CA ARG A 109 -3.11 -6.17 16.69
C ARG A 109 -4.33 -6.80 16.05
N ILE A 110 -4.95 -6.04 15.16
CA ILE A 110 -5.96 -6.51 14.19
C ILE A 110 -5.49 -6.04 12.82
N PHE A 111 -5.36 -6.95 11.86
CA PHE A 111 -4.79 -6.60 10.56
C PHE A 111 -5.35 -7.42 9.42
N LEU A 112 -5.65 -6.72 8.32
CA LEU A 112 -6.09 -7.30 7.06
C LEU A 112 -4.95 -7.19 6.06
N ILE A 113 -4.60 -8.32 5.44
CA ILE A 113 -3.40 -8.45 4.61
C ILE A 113 -3.71 -9.16 3.30
N THR A 114 -2.80 -8.99 2.34
CA THR A 114 -2.53 -10.02 1.34
C THR A 114 -1.37 -10.85 1.85
N ASP A 115 -1.59 -12.14 2.12
CA ASP A 115 -0.62 -13.03 2.76
C ASP A 115 0.52 -13.48 1.82
N THR A 116 1.45 -14.29 2.33
CA THR A 116 2.60 -14.79 1.55
C THR A 116 2.21 -15.78 0.44
N ASN A 117 0.96 -16.25 0.42
CA ASN A 117 0.38 -17.08 -0.62
C ASN A 117 -0.57 -16.27 -1.53
N ASP A 118 -0.46 -14.94 -1.49
CA ASP A 118 -1.27 -13.99 -2.23
C ASP A 118 -2.77 -14.08 -1.90
N LYS A 119 -3.15 -14.47 -0.68
CA LYS A 119 -4.57 -14.57 -0.26
C LYS A 119 -4.97 -13.41 0.64
N THR A 120 -6.25 -13.07 0.63
CA THR A 120 -6.80 -12.11 1.61
C THR A 120 -6.96 -12.81 2.96
N THR A 121 -6.31 -12.27 3.99
CA THR A 121 -6.29 -12.86 5.32
C THR A 121 -6.56 -11.80 6.37
N LEU A 122 -7.47 -12.06 7.30
CA LEU A 122 -7.68 -11.28 8.50
C LEU A 122 -7.01 -12.01 9.68
N ASN A 123 -6.17 -11.32 10.41
CA ASN A 123 -5.52 -11.86 11.60
C ASN A 123 -5.74 -10.94 12.81
N THR A 124 -5.71 -11.56 13.99
CA THR A 124 -5.72 -10.89 15.27
C THR A 124 -4.57 -11.47 16.09
N THR A 125 -3.78 -10.61 16.72
CA THR A 125 -2.79 -11.04 17.72
C THR A 125 -3.18 -10.51 19.07
N ASN A 126 -3.11 -11.38 20.08
CA ASN A 126 -3.42 -11.08 21.47
C ASN A 126 -2.26 -11.61 22.33
N SER A 127 -1.61 -10.72 23.08
CA SER A 127 -0.47 -11.08 23.92
C SER A 127 -0.86 -11.90 25.15
N SER A 128 -2.16 -11.99 25.45
CA SER A 128 -2.74 -12.63 26.64
C SER A 128 -3.71 -13.78 26.36
N GLY A 129 -3.96 -14.13 25.09
CA GLY A 129 -4.96 -15.13 24.69
C GLY A 129 -4.66 -15.76 23.33
N ASP A 130 -5.65 -16.46 22.79
CA ASP A 130 -5.55 -17.12 21.50
C ASP A 130 -5.61 -16.10 20.33
N ASN A 131 -4.68 -16.24 19.38
CA ASN A 131 -4.67 -15.44 18.15
C ASN A 131 -5.74 -15.94 17.17
N GLY A 132 -6.33 -15.04 16.40
CA GLY A 132 -7.29 -15.36 15.35
C GLY A 132 -6.68 -15.31 13.94
N SER A 133 -7.13 -16.18 13.05
CA SER A 133 -6.76 -16.16 11.63
C SER A 133 -7.86 -16.69 10.72
N SER A 134 -8.32 -15.88 9.78
CA SER A 134 -9.23 -16.30 8.71
C SER A 134 -8.66 -15.96 7.33
N VAL A 135 -8.70 -16.91 6.41
CA VAL A 135 -8.07 -16.83 5.09
C VAL A 135 -9.05 -17.20 3.99
N VAL A 136 -9.18 -16.33 2.99
CA VAL A 136 -10.01 -16.61 1.82
C VAL A 136 -9.19 -17.43 0.83
N ASP A 137 -9.67 -18.61 0.42
CA ASP A 137 -9.00 -19.47 -0.57
C ASP A 137 -9.19 -18.97 -2.02
N VAL A 138 -8.92 -17.68 -2.23
CA VAL A 138 -8.96 -16.99 -3.52
C VAL A 138 -7.73 -16.11 -3.63
N VAL A 139 -6.90 -16.40 -4.63
CA VAL A 139 -5.65 -15.68 -4.87
C VAL A 139 -5.92 -14.27 -5.43
N VAL A 140 -5.14 -13.31 -4.95
CA VAL A 140 -5.05 -11.93 -5.43
C VAL A 140 -4.23 -11.91 -6.72
N VAL A 141 -4.68 -11.13 -7.70
CA VAL A 141 -3.99 -10.99 -8.99
C VAL A 141 -3.40 -9.59 -9.08
N ALA A 142 -2.08 -9.50 -9.27
CA ALA A 142 -1.40 -8.23 -9.48
C ALA A 142 -2.00 -7.44 -10.66
N GLY A 143 -2.04 -6.12 -10.51
CA GLY A 143 -2.64 -5.19 -11.47
C GLY A 143 -4.17 -5.18 -11.49
N THR A 144 -4.84 -6.01 -10.69
CA THR A 144 -6.31 -6.08 -10.62
C THR A 144 -6.81 -5.51 -9.30
N SER A 145 -7.86 -4.67 -9.36
CA SER A 145 -8.53 -4.18 -8.16
C SER A 145 -9.42 -5.26 -7.56
N PHE A 146 -9.39 -5.38 -6.24
CA PHE A 146 -10.27 -6.27 -5.47
C PHE A 146 -10.70 -5.58 -4.17
N LYS A 147 -11.76 -6.12 -3.56
CA LYS A 147 -12.22 -5.72 -2.24
C LYS A 147 -11.92 -6.84 -1.25
N ALA A 148 -11.08 -6.53 -0.28
CA ALA A 148 -10.88 -7.33 0.92
C ALA A 148 -11.83 -6.85 2.02
N ILE A 149 -12.40 -7.77 2.78
CA ILE A 149 -13.17 -7.45 3.98
C ILE A 149 -12.75 -8.39 5.10
N GLY A 150 -12.77 -7.89 6.33
CA GLY A 150 -12.58 -8.69 7.52
C GLY A 150 -13.57 -8.26 8.58
N ALA A 151 -14.27 -9.21 9.17
CA ALA A 151 -15.10 -8.98 10.35
C ALA A 151 -14.51 -9.77 11.53
N PHE A 152 -14.57 -9.14 12.70
CA PHE A 152 -14.03 -9.71 13.91
C PHE A 152 -14.89 -9.47 15.14
N ALA A 153 -14.91 -10.47 16.02
CA ALA A 153 -15.41 -10.46 17.39
C ALA A 153 -14.75 -11.63 18.15
N GLN A 154 -15.00 -11.74 19.45
CA GLN A 154 -14.63 -12.93 20.23
C GLN A 154 -15.19 -14.19 19.56
N ASP A 155 -14.35 -15.22 19.39
CA ASP A 155 -14.71 -16.51 18.78
C ASP A 155 -15.32 -16.38 17.37
N ASP A 156 -15.10 -15.28 16.65
CA ASP A 156 -15.60 -15.07 15.29
C ASP A 156 -14.68 -14.12 14.52
N VAL A 157 -13.79 -14.70 13.72
CA VAL A 157 -12.94 -13.96 12.79
C VAL A 157 -13.17 -14.52 11.40
N VAL A 158 -13.63 -13.66 10.48
CA VAL A 158 -13.95 -14.03 9.10
C VAL A 158 -13.39 -13.02 8.10
N ALA A 159 -12.65 -13.52 7.11
CA ALA A 159 -12.17 -12.76 5.97
C ALA A 159 -13.04 -12.99 4.74
N GLY A 160 -13.03 -12.02 3.83
CA GLY A 160 -13.72 -12.10 2.55
C GLY A 160 -13.00 -11.35 1.43
N LYS A 161 -13.16 -11.82 0.20
CA LYS A 161 -12.63 -11.25 -1.02
C LYS A 161 -13.64 -11.38 -2.16
N ASP A 162 -13.99 -10.26 -2.80
CA ASP A 162 -14.85 -10.20 -3.99
C ASP A 162 -16.10 -11.11 -3.92
N GLY A 163 -16.84 -11.05 -2.82
CA GLY A 163 -18.07 -11.82 -2.62
C GLY A 163 -17.87 -13.23 -2.04
N VAL A 164 -16.63 -13.69 -1.85
CA VAL A 164 -16.30 -14.99 -1.26
C VAL A 164 -15.80 -14.80 0.16
N LEU A 165 -16.33 -15.56 1.11
CA LEU A 165 -15.81 -15.61 2.49
C LEU A 165 -14.91 -16.83 2.69
N ASP A 166 -14.11 -16.81 3.75
CA ASP A 166 -13.47 -18.01 4.27
C ASP A 166 -14.53 -19.09 4.59
N ALA A 167 -14.27 -20.33 4.16
CA ALA A 167 -15.15 -21.46 4.39
C ALA A 167 -15.02 -22.03 5.81
N THR A 168 -13.95 -21.67 6.51
CA THR A 168 -13.60 -22.13 7.86
C THR A 168 -13.20 -20.92 8.72
N PRO A 169 -14.14 -20.02 9.05
CA PRO A 169 -13.84 -18.89 9.93
C PRO A 169 -13.30 -19.38 11.28
N ASP A 170 -12.47 -18.58 11.90
CA ASP A 170 -11.86 -18.91 13.19
C ASP A 170 -12.88 -18.68 14.30
N THR A 171 -13.15 -19.73 15.06
CA THR A 171 -14.11 -19.71 16.17
C THR A 171 -13.47 -19.81 17.55
N THR A 172 -12.19 -19.44 17.66
CA THR A 172 -11.37 -19.62 18.88
C THR A 172 -10.60 -18.38 19.29
N ALA A 173 -10.61 -17.34 18.46
CA ALA A 173 -9.84 -16.12 18.70
C ALA A 173 -10.28 -15.37 19.96
N ASP A 174 -9.31 -15.06 20.82
CA ASP A 174 -9.49 -14.14 21.94
C ASP A 174 -9.16 -12.73 21.51
N PHE A 175 -10.07 -11.80 21.76
CA PHE A 175 -9.80 -10.39 21.45
C PHE A 175 -9.07 -9.69 22.59
N PRO A 176 -8.02 -8.90 22.29
CA PRO A 176 -7.31 -8.14 23.32
C PRO A 176 -8.28 -7.09 23.86
N THR A 177 -8.95 -7.37 24.98
CA THR A 177 -9.83 -6.41 25.65
C THR A 177 -9.15 -5.75 26.84
N ALA A 178 -8.00 -6.30 27.28
CA ALA A 178 -7.20 -5.78 28.38
C ALA A 178 -6.22 -4.69 27.95
N ASP A 179 -5.61 -4.82 26.77
CA ASP A 179 -4.62 -3.87 26.23
C ASP A 179 -5.23 -3.06 25.09
N ALA A 180 -5.16 -1.73 25.17
CA ALA A 180 -5.78 -0.84 24.19
C ALA A 180 -4.98 -0.80 22.88
N LEU A 181 -5.63 -1.00 21.74
CA LEU A 181 -5.02 -0.62 20.46
C LEU A 181 -5.04 0.90 20.34
N THR A 182 -3.93 1.49 19.93
CA THR A 182 -3.69 2.94 19.96
C THR A 182 -3.34 3.53 18.60
N THR A 183 -3.01 2.69 17.61
CA THR A 183 -2.43 3.14 16.35
C THR A 183 -3.10 2.45 15.17
N VAL A 184 -3.50 3.22 14.15
CA VAL A 184 -3.87 2.70 12.83
C VAL A 184 -2.76 2.98 11.84
N ARG A 185 -2.45 1.99 11.01
CA ARG A 185 -1.49 2.05 9.91
C ARG A 185 -2.18 1.58 8.65
N ILE A 186 -2.00 2.33 7.56
CA ILE A 186 -2.63 2.08 6.27
C ILE A 186 -1.54 1.75 5.27
N GLY A 187 -1.68 0.59 4.61
CA GLY A 187 -0.72 0.17 3.59
C GLY A 187 0.64 -0.23 4.13
N ASP A 188 0.81 -0.45 5.44
CA ASP A 188 2.09 -0.77 6.07
C ASP A 188 1.95 -1.51 7.40
N SER A 189 2.99 -2.22 7.80
CA SER A 189 3.12 -2.90 9.09
C SER A 189 3.63 -1.96 10.19
N HIS A 190 3.62 -2.45 11.43
CA HIS A 190 4.28 -1.76 12.54
C HIS A 190 5.77 -1.49 12.28
N ALA A 191 6.46 -2.42 11.61
CA ALA A 191 7.91 -2.34 11.39
C ALA A 191 8.31 -1.50 10.15
N GLY A 192 7.35 -1.11 9.31
CA GLY A 192 7.60 -0.29 8.13
C GLY A 192 8.24 -1.06 6.96
N ASP A 193 8.07 -2.39 6.92
CA ASP A 193 8.80 -3.30 6.02
C ASP A 193 7.89 -4.17 5.14
N ARG A 194 6.57 -4.04 5.28
CA ARG A 194 5.56 -4.90 4.63
C ARG A 194 4.44 -4.04 4.04
N THR A 195 4.90 -3.17 3.16
CA THR A 195 4.14 -2.07 2.58
C THR A 195 3.40 -2.50 1.32
N VAL A 196 2.15 -2.05 1.17
CA VAL A 196 1.41 -2.25 -0.07
C VAL A 196 2.12 -1.55 -1.22
N ASN A 197 2.61 -2.34 -2.16
CA ASN A 197 3.09 -1.83 -3.45
C ASN A 197 1.91 -1.65 -4.39
N GLY A 198 1.17 -0.55 -4.22
CA GLY A 198 -0.06 -0.36 -4.97
C GLY A 198 -0.90 0.83 -4.54
N THR A 199 -2.21 0.76 -4.82
CA THR A 199 -3.17 1.81 -4.47
C THR A 199 -4.25 1.25 -3.57
N ILE A 200 -4.45 1.88 -2.41
CA ILE A 200 -5.64 1.70 -1.59
C ILE A 200 -6.63 2.80 -1.97
N ALA A 201 -7.70 2.43 -2.67
CA ALA A 201 -8.69 3.38 -3.17
C ALA A 201 -9.77 3.72 -2.13
N LYS A 202 -10.02 2.80 -1.20
CA LYS A 202 -11.07 2.97 -0.18
C LYS A 202 -10.77 2.14 1.06
N ILE A 203 -11.02 2.74 2.22
CA ILE A 203 -11.16 2.03 3.49
C ILE A 203 -12.52 2.39 4.07
N ARG A 204 -13.24 1.41 4.62
CA ARG A 204 -14.46 1.64 5.38
C ARG A 204 -14.46 0.77 6.62
N TYR A 205 -14.81 1.37 7.76
CA TYR A 205 -14.94 0.69 9.04
C TYR A 205 -16.39 0.76 9.54
N TRP A 206 -16.82 -0.32 10.18
CA TRP A 206 -18.02 -0.37 11.00
C TRP A 206 -17.63 -0.86 12.40
N HIS A 207 -18.10 -0.15 13.42
CA HIS A 207 -17.85 -0.42 14.84
C HIS A 207 -18.56 -1.67 15.42
N VAL A 208 -19.06 -2.54 14.55
CA VAL A 208 -19.80 -3.75 14.90
C VAL A 208 -19.39 -4.87 13.97
N HIS A 209 -19.49 -6.12 14.45
CA HIS A 209 -19.41 -7.31 13.62
C HIS A 209 -20.60 -7.34 12.66
N LYS A 210 -20.34 -7.45 11.34
CA LYS A 210 -21.38 -7.53 10.31
C LYS A 210 -21.60 -8.98 9.89
N GLU A 211 -22.87 -9.32 9.67
CA GLU A 211 -23.28 -10.65 9.19
C GLU A 211 -22.69 -11.01 7.81
N ASP A 212 -22.50 -12.30 7.55
CA ASP A 212 -21.89 -12.82 6.30
C ASP A 212 -22.52 -12.25 5.03
N ASN A 213 -23.86 -12.16 4.99
CA ASN A 213 -24.57 -11.60 3.84
C ASN A 213 -24.19 -10.14 3.58
N PHE A 214 -23.94 -9.36 4.64
CA PHE A 214 -23.44 -8.00 4.50
C PHE A 214 -22.02 -8.01 3.92
N LEU A 215 -21.15 -8.90 4.40
CA LEU A 215 -19.76 -8.99 3.96
C LEU A 215 -19.67 -9.34 2.47
N ILE A 216 -20.43 -10.34 2.05
CA ILE A 216 -20.55 -10.78 0.64
C ILE A 216 -21.06 -9.62 -0.23
N ASN A 217 -22.16 -8.98 0.16
CA ASN A 217 -22.76 -7.90 -0.64
C ASN A 217 -21.87 -6.67 -0.77
N ARG A 218 -21.00 -6.40 0.22
CA ARG A 218 -20.12 -5.24 0.19
C ARG A 218 -18.88 -5.46 -0.69
N THR A 219 -18.48 -6.71 -0.85
CA THR A 219 -17.30 -7.11 -1.63
C THR A 219 -17.62 -7.50 -3.07
N ASN A 220 -18.87 -7.86 -3.40
CA ASN A 220 -19.36 -8.01 -4.78
C ASN A 220 -19.25 -6.72 -5.62
#